data_AF-A0ABD2M0Q7-F1
#
_entry.id   AF-A0ABD2M0Q7-F1
#
_cell.length_a   1.000
_cell.length_b   1.000
_cell.length_c   1.000
_cell.angle_alpha   90.00
_cell.angle_beta   90.00
_cell.angle_gamma   90.00
#
_symmetry.space_group_name_H-M   'P 1'
#
loop_
_entity.id
_entity.type
_entity.pdbx_description
1 polymer ?
#
loop_
_entity_poly.entity_id
_entity_poly.type
_entity_poly.pdbx_seq_one_letter_code
_entity_poly.pdbx_strand_id
1 'polypeptide(L)'
;MAANANDGTAEGQKSKNKLPNGLRPLLEAFARESLRSQPTDLAQFGQIFFETLIEQKMRNSESTVEALLGDKFNYDIFRSELHEKLKKVSSPQQNGRPKSPMDIAATKIQAIFRGHMVRTHPEKFGLDAETMDGLNQKMRRNSNERLEAVDFKKDLKRHSIGGYSHAEQTNATPEDRAATKIQSEIRGFLARKHYEQQKKDSSVAATKIQAQIRGFLTRKRLEEQGFVLSPPRSRASTRASAGDVKAQ
;
A
#
# COMPACT_ATOMS: atom_id res chain seq x y z
N MET A 1 -88.91 29.61 -26.58
CA MET A 1 -87.57 30.14 -26.94
C MET A 1 -86.74 30.23 -25.66
N ALA A 2 -85.88 29.24 -25.41
CA ALA A 2 -84.78 29.38 -24.46
C ALA A 2 -83.65 28.52 -25.04
N ALA A 3 -82.60 29.22 -25.48
CA ALA A 3 -81.49 28.65 -26.24
C ALA A 3 -80.45 28.01 -25.31
N ASN A 4 -79.88 26.93 -25.84
CA ASN A 4 -78.79 26.11 -25.33
C ASN A 4 -77.69 26.88 -24.58
N ALA A 5 -77.38 26.37 -23.38
CA ALA A 5 -76.14 26.67 -22.69
C ALA A 5 -74.98 25.94 -23.37
N ASN A 6 -73.94 26.71 -23.65
CA ASN A 6 -72.70 26.32 -24.29
C ASN A 6 -71.87 25.45 -23.33
N ASP A 7 -71.90 24.12 -23.51
CA ASP A 7 -70.95 23.19 -22.89
C ASP A 7 -69.85 22.85 -23.92
N GLY A 8 -68.65 23.33 -23.65
CA GLY A 8 -67.52 23.11 -24.52
C GLY A 8 -66.40 24.09 -24.21
N THR A 9 -65.54 23.75 -23.24
CA THR A 9 -64.11 24.14 -23.17
C THR A 9 -63.49 23.74 -21.82
N ALA A 10 -63.26 22.44 -21.57
CA ALA A 10 -62.44 22.02 -20.42
C ALA A 10 -61.49 20.83 -20.68
N GLU A 11 -61.53 20.19 -21.86
CA GLU A 11 -60.72 18.99 -22.14
C GLU A 11 -59.39 19.28 -22.88
N GLY A 12 -59.17 20.51 -23.34
CA GLY A 12 -58.05 20.85 -24.25
C GLY A 12 -56.69 21.24 -23.63
N GLN A 13 -56.58 21.38 -22.30
CA GLN A 13 -55.35 21.89 -21.66
C GLN A 13 -54.54 20.87 -20.83
N LYS A 14 -55.08 19.68 -20.55
CA LYS A 14 -54.35 18.63 -19.79
C LYS A 14 -53.23 17.95 -20.57
N SER A 15 -53.15 18.14 -21.89
CA SER A 15 -52.19 17.44 -22.76
C SER A 15 -50.88 18.20 -23.03
N LYS A 16 -50.78 19.49 -22.68
CA LYS A 16 -49.58 20.31 -23.00
C LYS A 16 -48.39 20.08 -22.07
N ASN A 17 -48.60 19.54 -20.87
CA ASN A 17 -47.56 19.41 -19.84
C ASN A 17 -47.36 17.95 -19.38
N LYS A 18 -47.18 17.01 -20.32
CA LYS A 18 -46.85 15.62 -19.96
C LYS A 18 -45.36 15.53 -19.64
N LEU A 19 -45.03 15.23 -18.37
CA LEU A 19 -43.65 14.95 -17.99
C LEU A 19 -43.21 13.60 -18.55
N PRO A 20 -41.99 13.48 -19.10
CA PRO A 20 -41.43 12.19 -19.48
C PRO A 20 -41.28 11.29 -18.25
N ASN A 21 -41.68 10.02 -18.37
CA ASN A 21 -41.66 9.06 -17.25
C ASN A 21 -40.27 8.93 -16.61
N GLY A 22 -39.21 8.90 -17.43
CA GLY A 22 -37.82 8.77 -16.96
C GLY A 22 -37.21 10.04 -16.35
N LEU A 23 -37.90 11.18 -16.38
CA LEU A 23 -37.35 12.43 -15.85
C LEU A 23 -37.26 12.43 -14.33
N ARG A 24 -38.27 11.87 -13.65
CA ARG A 24 -38.33 11.85 -12.18
C ARG A 24 -37.22 10.98 -11.57
N PRO A 25 -37.02 9.71 -11.99
CA PRO A 25 -35.92 8.89 -11.47
C PRO A 25 -34.53 9.50 -11.75
N LEU A 26 -34.36 10.14 -12.90
CA LEU A 26 -33.12 10.81 -13.28
C LEU A 26 -32.78 11.97 -12.35
N LEU A 27 -33.74 12.87 -12.11
CA LEU A 27 -33.55 14.01 -11.21
C LEU A 27 -33.36 13.56 -9.76
N GLU A 28 -34.05 12.51 -9.33
CA GLU A 28 -33.88 11.93 -8.01
C GLU A 28 -32.46 11.36 -7.82
N ALA A 29 -31.94 10.64 -8.81
CA ALA A 29 -30.57 10.12 -8.78
C ALA A 29 -29.53 11.26 -8.79
N PHE A 30 -29.74 12.28 -9.62
CA PHE A 30 -28.87 13.46 -9.65
C PHE A 30 -28.84 14.17 -8.30
N ALA A 31 -30.02 14.47 -7.73
CA ALA A 31 -30.12 15.13 -6.43
C ALA A 31 -29.48 14.31 -5.31
N ARG A 32 -29.72 12.98 -5.28
CA ARG A 32 -29.10 12.07 -4.31
C ARG A 32 -27.58 12.12 -4.38
N GLU A 33 -27.00 12.07 -5.57
CA GLU A 33 -25.55 12.09 -5.75
C GLU A 33 -24.94 13.48 -5.49
N SER A 34 -25.64 14.57 -5.82
CA SER A 34 -25.21 15.92 -5.44
C SER A 34 -25.15 16.11 -3.93
N LEU A 35 -26.18 15.67 -3.20
CA LEU A 35 -26.23 15.77 -1.73
C LEU A 35 -25.17 14.90 -1.06
N ARG A 36 -24.86 13.75 -1.65
CA ARG A 36 -23.85 12.82 -1.14
C ARG A 36 -22.43 13.29 -1.40
N SER A 37 -22.16 13.81 -2.59
CA SER A 37 -20.81 14.21 -2.99
C SER A 37 -20.44 15.64 -2.58
N GLN A 38 -21.43 16.49 -2.29
CA GLN A 38 -21.28 17.90 -1.92
C GLN A 38 -20.23 18.62 -2.79
N PRO A 39 -20.43 18.65 -4.12
CA PRO A 39 -19.44 19.20 -5.03
C PRO A 39 -19.37 20.73 -4.90
N THR A 40 -18.15 21.28 -5.00
CA THR A 40 -17.93 22.74 -4.98
C THR A 40 -18.51 23.43 -6.23
N ASP A 41 -18.48 22.74 -7.37
CA ASP A 41 -19.06 23.19 -8.64
C ASP A 41 -20.14 22.20 -9.08
N LEU A 42 -21.40 22.61 -8.94
CA LEU A 42 -22.56 21.79 -9.31
C LEU A 42 -22.71 21.63 -10.83
N ALA A 43 -22.28 22.61 -11.62
CA ALA A 43 -22.39 22.56 -13.08
C ALA A 43 -21.40 21.54 -13.65
N GLN A 44 -20.15 21.58 -13.17
CA GLN A 44 -19.14 20.58 -13.54
C GLN A 44 -19.54 19.17 -13.07
N PHE A 45 -20.10 19.05 -11.86
CA PHE A 45 -20.66 17.79 -11.37
C PHE A 45 -21.78 17.27 -12.28
N GLY A 46 -22.70 18.15 -12.69
CA GLY A 46 -23.79 17.83 -13.63
C GLY A 46 -23.28 17.29 -14.96
N GLN A 47 -22.27 17.93 -15.55
CA GLN A 47 -21.65 17.47 -16.78
C GLN A 47 -21.12 16.04 -16.64
N ILE A 48 -20.31 15.78 -15.61
CA ILE A 48 -19.71 14.47 -15.36
C ILE A 48 -20.79 13.41 -15.10
N PHE A 49 -21.85 13.78 -14.37
CA PHE A 49 -22.96 12.89 -14.06
C PHE A 49 -23.70 12.42 -15.32
N PHE A 50 -24.15 13.35 -16.16
CA PHE A 50 -24.89 13.00 -17.36
C PHE A 50 -24.00 12.31 -18.41
N GLU A 51 -22.74 12.70 -18.53
CA GLU A 51 -21.77 12.03 -19.40
C GLU A 51 -21.57 10.56 -18.99
N THR A 52 -21.39 10.32 -17.68
CA THR A 52 -21.25 8.94 -17.15
C THR A 52 -22.52 8.11 -17.39
N LEU A 53 -23.71 8.71 -17.26
CA LEU A 53 -24.97 8.03 -17.56
C LEU A 53 -25.09 7.68 -19.04
N ILE A 54 -24.71 8.59 -19.94
CA ILE A 54 -24.74 8.36 -21.38
C ILE A 54 -23.76 7.23 -21.75
N GLU A 55 -22.54 7.23 -21.21
CA GLU A 55 -21.57 6.17 -21.46
C GLU A 55 -22.05 4.80 -21.00
N GLN A 56 -22.65 4.72 -19.81
CA GLN A 56 -23.25 3.48 -19.29
C GLN A 56 -24.38 3.00 -20.20
N LYS A 57 -25.21 3.91 -20.70
CA LYS A 57 -26.27 3.60 -21.66
C LYS A 57 -25.71 3.10 -23.01
N MET A 58 -24.63 3.71 -23.50
CA MET A 58 -24.00 3.27 -24.76
C MET A 58 -23.32 1.90 -24.62
N ARG A 59 -22.81 1.58 -23.42
CA ARG A 59 -22.22 0.28 -23.12
C ARG A 59 -23.29 -0.82 -23.00
N ASN A 60 -24.45 -0.48 -22.45
CA ASN A 60 -25.59 -1.37 -22.26
C ASN A 60 -26.74 -0.97 -23.21
N SER A 61 -26.59 -1.31 -24.50
CA SER A 61 -27.44 -0.92 -25.64
C SER A 61 -28.96 -1.08 -25.45
N GLU A 62 -29.44 -1.89 -24.49
CA GLU A 62 -30.87 -2.13 -24.22
C GLU A 62 -31.41 -1.55 -22.91
N SER A 63 -30.58 -0.92 -22.07
CA SER A 63 -31.03 -0.46 -20.75
C SER A 63 -31.71 0.92 -20.81
N THR A 64 -32.98 0.97 -20.42
CA THR A 64 -33.66 2.24 -20.12
C THR A 64 -33.00 2.90 -18.90
N VAL A 65 -32.99 4.24 -18.80
CA VAL A 65 -32.43 4.98 -17.65
C VAL A 65 -33.05 4.53 -16.33
N GLU A 66 -34.34 4.17 -16.35
CA GLU A 66 -35.06 3.62 -15.21
C GLU A 66 -34.54 2.24 -14.79
N ALA A 67 -34.16 1.38 -15.73
CA ALA A 67 -33.58 0.07 -15.41
C ALA A 67 -32.16 0.19 -14.83
N LEU A 68 -31.40 1.17 -15.34
CA LEU A 68 -30.04 1.45 -14.86
C LEU A 68 -30.03 2.04 -13.44
N LEU A 69 -30.92 2.99 -13.17
CA LEU A 69 -31.04 3.67 -11.87
C LEU A 69 -31.91 2.92 -10.87
N GLY A 70 -32.79 2.04 -11.34
CA GLY A 70 -33.70 1.24 -10.53
C GLY A 70 -33.06 -0.03 -9.97
N ASP A 71 -32.16 -0.68 -10.71
CA ASP A 71 -31.42 -1.82 -10.20
C ASP A 71 -30.26 -1.36 -9.32
N LYS A 72 -30.24 -1.87 -8.08
CA LYS A 72 -29.21 -1.56 -7.09
C LYS A 72 -27.81 -1.90 -7.59
N PHE A 73 -27.65 -3.02 -8.30
CA PHE A 73 -26.34 -3.45 -8.78
C PHE A 73 -25.80 -2.50 -9.87
N ASN A 74 -26.63 -2.19 -10.87
CA ASN A 74 -26.26 -1.26 -11.94
C ASN A 74 -26.02 0.16 -11.41
N TYR A 75 -26.82 0.59 -10.45
CA TYR A 75 -26.64 1.89 -9.80
C TYR A 75 -25.32 1.95 -9.02
N ASP A 76 -24.93 0.89 -8.30
CA ASP A 76 -23.67 0.82 -7.57
C ASP A 76 -22.44 0.85 -8.53
N ILE A 77 -22.55 0.24 -9.72
CA ILE A 77 -21.53 0.33 -10.79
C ILE A 77 -21.43 1.77 -11.31
N PHE A 78 -22.56 2.35 -11.73
CA PHE A 78 -22.63 3.72 -12.23
C PHE A 78 -22.03 4.71 -11.21
N ARG A 79 -22.42 4.58 -9.94
CA ARG A 79 -21.95 5.43 -8.86
C ARG A 79 -20.45 5.29 -8.63
N SER A 80 -19.91 4.09 -8.74
CA SER A 80 -18.47 3.85 -8.60
C SER A 80 -17.68 4.57 -9.70
N GLU A 81 -18.13 4.48 -10.94
CA GLU A 81 -17.51 5.20 -12.07
C GLU A 81 -17.65 6.72 -11.96
N LEU A 82 -18.82 7.21 -11.54
CA LEU A 82 -19.07 8.63 -11.31
C LEU A 82 -18.07 9.21 -10.30
N HIS A 83 -17.87 8.53 -9.16
CA HIS A 83 -16.92 8.96 -8.15
C HIS A 83 -15.48 8.87 -8.63
N GLU A 84 -15.12 7.87 -9.44
CA GLU A 84 -13.78 7.78 -10.03
C GLU A 84 -13.50 8.98 -10.95
N LYS A 85 -14.44 9.33 -11.83
CA LYS A 85 -14.32 10.49 -12.72
C LYS A 85 -14.28 11.80 -11.94
N LEU A 86 -15.15 11.96 -10.93
CA LEU A 86 -15.14 13.15 -10.07
C LEU A 86 -13.78 13.29 -9.37
N LYS A 87 -13.20 12.20 -8.88
CA LYS A 87 -11.87 12.22 -8.26
C LYS A 87 -10.75 12.62 -9.23
N LYS A 88 -10.84 12.22 -10.50
CA LYS A 88 -9.88 12.63 -11.54
C LYS A 88 -9.97 14.14 -11.82
N VAL A 89 -11.17 14.70 -11.82
CA VAL A 89 -11.40 16.14 -12.09
C VAL A 89 -11.07 17.00 -10.86
N SER A 90 -11.47 16.57 -9.65
CA SER A 90 -11.14 17.25 -8.39
C SER A 90 -9.69 17.06 -7.95
N SER A 91 -8.95 16.16 -8.58
CA SER A 91 -7.50 16.15 -8.49
C SER A 91 -7.00 17.18 -9.51
N PRO A 92 -6.68 18.43 -9.12
CA PRO A 92 -5.97 19.31 -10.03
C PRO A 92 -4.75 18.53 -10.50
N GLN A 93 -4.62 18.35 -11.81
CA GLN A 93 -3.53 17.68 -12.51
C GLN A 93 -2.28 17.66 -11.61
N GLN A 94 -2.13 16.61 -10.80
CA GLN A 94 -0.92 16.43 -10.05
C GLN A 94 0.04 15.96 -11.14
N ASN A 95 0.70 16.92 -11.78
CA ASN A 95 1.97 16.74 -12.46
C ASN A 95 3.06 16.23 -11.48
N GLY A 96 2.69 15.78 -10.28
CA GLY A 96 3.49 14.91 -9.44
C GLY A 96 3.61 13.56 -10.11
N ARG A 97 4.81 13.30 -10.64
CA ARG A 97 5.38 11.99 -10.93
C ARG A 97 4.67 10.87 -10.14
N PRO A 98 4.25 9.76 -10.78
CA PRO A 98 3.68 8.64 -10.05
C PRO A 98 4.63 8.27 -8.91
N LYS A 99 4.14 8.28 -7.67
CA LYS A 99 4.97 8.10 -6.47
C LYS A 99 5.78 6.83 -6.65
N SER A 100 7.09 7.00 -6.87
CA SER A 100 8.01 5.89 -7.01
C SER A 100 7.90 5.01 -5.76
N PRO A 101 8.16 3.70 -5.84
CA PRO A 101 8.34 2.88 -4.64
C PRO A 101 9.26 3.54 -3.61
N MET A 102 10.25 4.30 -4.07
CA MET A 102 11.15 5.11 -3.24
C MET A 102 10.44 6.27 -2.54
N ASP A 103 9.51 6.98 -3.19
CA ASP A 103 8.75 8.08 -2.59
C ASP A 103 7.77 7.56 -1.53
N ILE A 104 7.17 6.39 -1.78
CA ILE A 104 6.32 5.71 -0.81
C ILE A 104 7.13 5.29 0.42
N ALA A 105 8.32 4.73 0.21
CA ALA A 105 9.24 4.38 1.30
C ALA A 105 9.70 5.61 2.08
N ALA A 106 10.11 6.68 1.39
CA ALA A 106 10.51 7.95 2.00
C ALA A 106 9.38 8.54 2.85
N THR A 107 8.15 8.56 2.33
CA THR A 107 6.97 9.03 3.07
C THR A 107 6.75 8.22 4.34
N LYS A 108 6.90 6.88 4.29
CA LYS A 108 6.77 6.01 5.46
C LYS A 108 7.85 6.30 6.50
N ILE A 109 9.11 6.42 6.08
CA ILE A 109 10.24 6.72 6.97
C ILE A 109 10.03 8.07 7.65
N GLN A 110 9.66 9.10 6.88
CA GLN A 110 9.39 10.44 7.40
C GLN A 110 8.22 10.46 8.38
N ALA A 111 7.12 9.77 8.07
CA ALA A 111 5.96 9.70 8.95
C ALA A 111 6.30 9.00 10.28
N ILE A 112 7.04 7.90 10.24
CA ILE A 112 7.49 7.18 11.44
C ILE A 112 8.42 8.08 12.27
N PHE A 113 9.38 8.75 11.64
CA PHE A 113 10.34 9.62 12.31
C PHE A 113 9.67 10.83 12.95
N ARG A 114 8.78 11.53 12.24
CA ARG A 114 7.98 12.62 12.80
C ARG A 114 7.18 12.15 14.02
N GLY A 115 6.55 10.98 13.93
CA GLY A 115 5.86 10.38 15.06
C GLY A 115 6.78 10.02 16.23
N HIS A 116 8.01 9.57 15.96
CA HIS A 116 9.01 9.34 16.99
C HIS A 116 9.39 10.65 17.69
N MET A 117 9.67 11.72 16.94
CA MET A 117 9.99 13.03 17.52
C MET A 117 8.91 13.58 18.44
N VAL A 118 7.64 13.44 18.06
CA VAL A 118 6.50 13.86 18.90
C VAL A 118 6.41 13.02 20.18
N ARG A 119 6.70 11.71 20.09
CA ARG A 119 6.65 10.81 21.26
C ARG A 119 7.84 10.97 22.20
N THR A 120 9.02 11.32 21.68
CA THR A 120 10.22 11.50 22.50
C THR A 120 10.37 12.91 23.06
N HIS A 121 9.78 13.90 22.40
CA HIS A 121 9.83 15.30 22.80
C HIS A 121 8.44 15.97 22.76
N PRO A 122 7.44 15.43 23.48
CA PRO A 122 6.08 15.97 23.49
C PRO A 122 6.03 17.43 23.95
N GLU A 123 6.93 17.85 24.83
CA GLU A 123 7.06 19.22 25.34
C GLU A 123 7.32 20.24 24.23
N LYS A 124 8.06 19.86 23.18
CA LYS A 124 8.37 20.73 22.04
C LYS A 124 7.16 20.95 21.12
N PHE A 125 6.14 20.12 21.26
CA PHE A 125 4.91 20.17 20.47
C PHE A 125 3.70 20.57 21.33
N GLY A 126 3.92 21.09 22.54
CA GLY A 126 2.85 21.55 23.42
C GLY A 126 1.97 20.44 23.99
N LEU A 127 2.48 19.21 24.04
CA LEU A 127 1.80 18.07 24.63
C LEU A 127 2.35 17.83 26.04
N ASP A 128 1.47 17.89 27.02
CA ASP A 128 1.70 17.59 28.42
C ASP A 128 1.79 16.07 28.67
N ALA A 129 2.54 15.68 29.70
CA ALA A 129 2.88 14.29 29.99
C ALA A 129 1.64 13.41 30.26
N GLU A 130 0.59 13.97 30.85
CA GLU A 130 -0.66 13.26 31.14
C GLU A 130 -1.47 12.96 29.86
N THR A 131 -1.53 13.89 28.91
CA THR A 131 -2.19 13.69 27.62
C THR A 131 -1.47 12.63 26.78
N MET A 132 -0.15 12.55 26.89
CA MET A 132 0.66 11.52 26.21
C MET A 132 0.53 10.13 26.82
N ASP A 133 0.45 10.02 28.15
CA ASP A 133 0.22 8.74 28.82
C ASP A 133 -1.20 8.20 28.53
N GLY A 134 -2.21 9.08 28.56
CA GLY A 134 -3.57 8.74 28.16
C GLY A 134 -3.68 8.29 26.71
N LEU A 135 -2.98 8.95 25.78
CA LEU A 135 -3.00 8.57 24.36
C LEU A 135 -2.24 7.26 24.09
N ASN A 136 -1.09 7.04 24.74
CA ASN A 136 -0.37 5.76 24.67
C ASN A 136 -1.17 4.62 25.30
N GLN A 137 -1.84 4.87 26.44
CA GLN A 137 -2.69 3.88 27.10
C GLN A 137 -3.92 3.56 26.24
N LYS A 138 -4.53 4.54 25.56
CA LYS A 138 -5.65 4.35 24.62
C LYS A 138 -5.22 3.60 23.36
N MET A 139 -4.03 3.88 22.82
CA MET A 139 -3.45 3.13 21.70
C MET A 139 -3.09 1.68 22.09
N ARG A 140 -2.62 1.46 23.32
CA ARG A 140 -2.38 0.12 23.88
C ARG A 140 -3.67 -0.65 24.17
N ARG A 141 -4.71 0.00 24.69
CA ARG A 141 -6.04 -0.60 24.85
C ARG A 141 -6.66 -0.97 23.51
N ASN A 142 -6.60 -0.10 22.52
CA ASN A 142 -7.10 -0.42 21.17
C ASN A 142 -6.33 -1.56 20.49
N SER A 143 -5.06 -1.79 20.86
CA SER A 143 -4.31 -2.95 20.38
C SER A 143 -4.64 -4.21 21.19
N ASN A 144 -4.88 -4.12 22.49
CA ASN A 144 -5.30 -5.24 23.33
C ASN A 144 -6.76 -5.69 23.07
N GLU A 145 -7.69 -4.75 22.88
CA GLU A 145 -9.09 -5.04 22.54
C GLU A 145 -9.22 -5.60 21.12
N ARG A 146 -8.31 -5.19 20.22
CA ARG A 146 -8.12 -5.81 18.90
C ARG A 146 -7.35 -7.14 18.95
N LEU A 147 -6.70 -7.46 20.07
CA LEU A 147 -6.11 -8.78 20.38
C LEU A 147 -7.11 -9.71 21.08
N GLU A 148 -8.26 -9.24 21.54
CA GLU A 148 -9.37 -10.10 21.98
C GLU A 148 -10.25 -10.47 20.77
N ALA A 149 -10.45 -9.53 19.84
CA ALA A 149 -11.14 -9.75 18.56
C ALA A 149 -10.21 -10.33 17.46
N VAL A 150 -9.40 -11.36 17.78
CA VAL A 150 -8.48 -11.97 16.80
C VAL A 150 -9.25 -12.88 15.84
N ASP A 151 -9.80 -12.25 14.81
CA ASP A 151 -9.92 -12.91 13.52
C ASP A 151 -8.50 -13.23 13.00
N PHE A 152 -8.02 -14.44 13.29
CA PHE A 152 -6.73 -15.00 12.86
C PHE A 152 -6.53 -15.02 11.32
N LYS A 153 -7.53 -14.55 10.56
CA LYS A 153 -7.49 -14.34 9.11
C LYS A 153 -6.51 -13.23 8.68
N LYS A 154 -6.18 -12.28 9.56
CA LYS A 154 -5.28 -11.16 9.23
C LYS A 154 -3.78 -11.47 9.32
N ASP A 155 -3.37 -12.46 10.10
CA ASP A 155 -1.94 -12.82 10.23
C ASP A 155 -1.38 -13.50 8.98
N LEU A 156 -2.24 -14.10 8.16
CA LEU A 156 -1.86 -14.65 6.86
C LEU A 156 -1.34 -13.58 5.88
N LYS A 157 -1.73 -12.31 6.05
CA LYS A 157 -1.35 -11.20 5.15
C LYS A 157 -0.02 -10.53 5.48
N ARG A 158 0.57 -10.78 6.65
CA ARG A 158 1.78 -10.05 7.11
C ARG A 158 3.10 -10.72 6.76
N HIS A 159 3.07 -11.99 6.35
CA HIS A 159 4.29 -12.77 6.07
C HIS A 159 4.46 -13.22 4.61
N SER A 160 3.48 -12.99 3.72
CA SER A 160 3.67 -13.26 2.29
C SER A 160 4.20 -12.03 1.57
N ILE A 161 5.51 -12.02 1.28
CA ILE A 161 6.09 -11.19 0.23
C ILE A 161 5.54 -11.73 -1.09
N GLY A 162 4.59 -10.99 -1.69
CA GLY A 162 3.92 -11.40 -2.92
C GLY A 162 2.55 -12.01 -2.64
N GLY A 163 1.50 -11.23 -2.88
CA GLY A 163 0.10 -11.58 -2.66
C GLY A 163 -0.48 -12.53 -3.71
N TYR A 164 0.17 -13.66 -3.96
CA TYR A 164 -0.36 -14.72 -4.82
C TYR A 164 -0.16 -16.10 -4.18
N SER A 165 -1.14 -16.54 -3.39
CA SER A 165 -1.49 -17.95 -3.28
C SER A 165 -2.85 -18.13 -2.61
N HIS A 166 -3.76 -18.66 -3.43
CA HIS A 166 -4.98 -19.42 -3.15
C HIS A 166 -5.66 -19.28 -1.78
N ALA A 167 -6.90 -18.77 -1.87
CA ALA A 167 -7.96 -18.91 -0.88
C ALA A 167 -8.53 -20.34 -0.80
N GLU A 168 -7.72 -21.38 -1.01
CA GLU A 168 -8.20 -22.76 -1.11
C GLU A 168 -7.26 -23.73 -0.39
N GLN A 169 -7.30 -23.66 0.94
CA GLN A 169 -7.02 -24.82 1.80
C GLN A 169 -7.61 -24.55 3.19
N THR A 170 -8.89 -24.87 3.26
CA THR A 170 -9.59 -25.21 4.49
C THR A 170 -8.88 -26.43 5.12
N ASN A 171 -8.54 -26.33 6.41
CA ASN A 171 -7.95 -27.39 7.27
C ASN A 171 -6.41 -27.50 7.36
N ALA A 172 -5.67 -26.38 7.45
CA ALA A 172 -4.31 -26.45 8.00
C ALA A 172 -4.35 -26.79 9.49
N THR A 173 -3.91 -28.01 9.83
CA THR A 173 -3.88 -28.54 11.20
C THR A 173 -2.91 -27.72 12.08
N PRO A 174 -3.06 -27.72 13.41
CA PRO A 174 -2.08 -27.12 14.32
C PRO A 174 -0.64 -27.59 14.05
N GLU A 175 -0.48 -28.86 13.65
CA GLU A 175 0.77 -29.51 13.31
C GLU A 175 1.41 -28.91 12.05
N ASP A 176 0.63 -28.67 10.99
CA ASP A 176 1.13 -28.06 9.74
C ASP A 176 1.65 -26.63 9.98
N ARG A 177 1.00 -25.90 10.89
CA ARG A 177 1.41 -24.54 11.28
C ARG A 177 2.71 -24.57 12.08
N ALA A 178 2.81 -25.49 13.04
CA ALA A 178 4.04 -25.70 13.81
C ALA A 178 5.20 -26.10 12.88
N ALA A 179 4.96 -27.02 11.93
CA ALA A 179 5.94 -27.42 10.94
C ALA A 179 6.39 -26.24 10.07
N THR A 180 5.46 -25.44 9.56
CA THR A 180 5.78 -24.24 8.76
C THR A 180 6.63 -23.24 9.56
N LYS A 181 6.30 -23.03 10.84
CA LYS A 181 7.06 -22.13 11.71
C LYS A 181 8.49 -22.64 11.91
N ILE A 182 8.66 -23.90 12.28
CA ILE A 182 9.97 -24.54 12.45
C ILE A 182 10.78 -24.46 11.15
N GLN A 183 10.18 -24.78 10.01
CA GLN A 183 10.85 -24.70 8.71
C GLN A 183 11.31 -23.29 8.37
N SER A 184 10.46 -22.29 8.63
CA SER A 184 10.81 -20.88 8.37
C SER A 184 11.96 -20.39 9.25
N GLU A 185 11.99 -20.82 10.52
CA GLU A 185 13.06 -20.48 11.46
C GLU A 185 14.38 -21.14 11.06
N ILE A 186 14.37 -22.42 10.69
CA ILE A 186 15.55 -23.16 10.23
C ILE A 186 16.11 -22.53 8.95
N ARG A 187 15.26 -22.26 7.95
CA ARG A 187 15.68 -21.57 6.71
C ARG A 187 16.34 -20.22 7.01
N GLY A 188 15.73 -19.44 7.91
CA GLY A 188 16.28 -18.16 8.34
C GLY A 188 17.62 -18.30 9.09
N PHE A 189 17.75 -19.30 9.95
CA PHE A 189 18.99 -19.59 10.68
C PHE A 189 20.13 -19.96 9.73
N LEU A 190 19.88 -20.84 8.76
CA LEU A 190 20.86 -21.22 7.75
C LEU A 190 21.34 -20.02 6.92
N ALA A 191 20.41 -19.16 6.49
CA ALA A 191 20.75 -17.95 5.75
C ALA A 191 21.66 -17.01 6.57
N ARG A 192 21.33 -16.79 7.85
CA ARG A 192 22.15 -15.96 8.75
C ARG A 192 23.53 -16.56 8.98
N LYS A 193 23.61 -17.87 9.23
CA LYS A 193 24.89 -18.57 9.42
C LYS A 193 25.79 -18.46 8.18
N HIS A 194 25.22 -18.64 6.98
CA HIS A 194 25.97 -18.50 5.74
C HIS A 194 26.47 -17.07 5.52
N TYR A 195 25.63 -16.07 5.80
CA TYR A 195 26.02 -14.66 5.72
C TYR A 195 27.16 -14.31 6.68
N GLU A 196 27.08 -14.78 7.94
CA GLU A 196 28.15 -14.58 8.91
C GLU A 196 29.47 -15.22 8.46
N GLN A 197 29.39 -16.43 7.90
CA GLN A 197 30.56 -17.11 7.36
C GLN A 197 31.19 -16.34 6.21
N GLN A 198 30.38 -15.93 5.22
CA GLN A 198 30.85 -15.14 4.09
C GLN A 198 31.47 -13.80 4.54
N LYS A 199 30.89 -13.14 5.56
CA LYS A 199 31.44 -11.92 6.13
C LYS A 199 32.82 -12.15 6.75
N LYS A 200 33.00 -13.24 7.51
CA LYS A 200 34.30 -13.61 8.09
C LYS A 200 35.33 -13.89 6.99
N ASP A 201 34.98 -14.70 6.00
CA ASP A 201 35.88 -15.07 4.91
C ASP A 201 36.29 -13.84 4.08
N SER A 202 35.32 -12.97 3.77
CA SER A 202 35.56 -11.70 3.08
C SER A 202 36.46 -10.76 3.88
N SER A 203 36.27 -10.69 5.20
CA SER A 203 37.12 -9.89 6.08
C SER A 203 38.55 -10.41 6.12
N VAL A 204 38.74 -11.73 6.22
CA VAL A 204 40.08 -12.35 6.22
C VAL A 204 40.78 -12.12 4.89
N ALA A 205 40.07 -12.29 3.77
CA ALA A 205 40.60 -12.01 2.44
C ALA A 205 41.00 -10.54 2.28
N ALA A 206 40.14 -9.60 2.71
CA ALA A 206 40.43 -8.18 2.67
C ALA A 206 41.69 -7.83 3.49
N THR A 207 41.84 -8.36 4.70
CA THR A 207 43.03 -8.15 5.52
C THR A 207 44.30 -8.67 4.85
N LYS A 208 44.24 -9.85 4.20
CA LYS A 208 45.39 -10.42 3.46
C LYS A 208 45.79 -9.51 2.29
N ILE A 209 44.82 -9.07 1.49
CA ILE A 209 45.07 -8.18 0.35
C ILE A 209 45.64 -6.85 0.84
N GLN A 210 45.04 -6.24 1.87
CA GLN A 210 45.51 -4.98 2.45
C GLN A 210 46.94 -5.10 2.99
N ALA A 211 47.27 -6.18 3.69
CA ALA A 211 48.61 -6.42 4.21
C ALA A 211 49.65 -6.58 3.08
N GLN A 212 49.30 -7.33 2.02
CA GLN A 212 50.17 -7.50 0.85
C GLN A 212 50.42 -6.18 0.13
N ILE A 213 49.37 -5.39 -0.12
CA ILE A 213 49.48 -4.08 -0.78
C ILE A 213 50.30 -3.11 0.08
N ARG A 214 49.99 -2.97 1.38
CA ARG A 214 50.76 -2.11 2.29
C ARG A 214 52.24 -2.50 2.31
N GLY A 215 52.52 -3.81 2.39
CA GLY A 215 53.89 -4.32 2.33
C GLY A 215 54.58 -4.02 1.00
N PHE A 216 53.90 -4.21 -0.12
CA PHE A 216 54.43 -3.90 -1.46
C PHE A 216 54.74 -2.41 -1.61
N LEU A 217 53.81 -1.53 -1.23
CA LEU A 217 54.01 -0.08 -1.29
C LEU A 217 55.19 0.37 -0.43
N THR A 218 55.35 -0.22 0.76
CA THR A 218 56.47 0.09 1.66
C THR A 218 57.81 -0.31 1.03
N ARG A 219 57.90 -1.52 0.45
CA ARG A 219 59.11 -1.99 -0.22
C ARG A 219 59.46 -1.13 -1.43
N LYS A 220 58.46 -0.83 -2.27
CA LYS A 220 58.64 0.05 -3.44
C LYS A 220 59.18 1.43 -3.04
N ARG A 221 58.64 2.02 -1.97
CA ARG A 221 59.13 3.32 -1.45
C ARG A 221 60.57 3.25 -0.95
N LEU A 222 60.96 2.16 -0.29
CA LEU A 222 62.32 1.96 0.20
C LEU A 222 63.32 1.72 -0.95
N GLU A 223 62.90 0.98 -1.98
CA GLU A 223 63.66 0.82 -3.23
C GLU A 223 63.86 2.17 -3.95
N GLU A 224 62.81 2.99 -4.07
CA GLU A 224 62.89 4.36 -4.61
C GLU A 224 63.81 5.28 -3.81
N GLN A 225 63.96 5.03 -2.50
CA GLN A 225 64.86 5.77 -1.60
C GLN A 225 66.30 5.20 -1.57
N GLY A 226 66.62 4.21 -2.41
CA GLY A 226 67.97 3.65 -2.54
C GLY A 226 68.33 2.57 -1.51
N PHE A 227 67.38 2.11 -0.69
CA PHE A 227 67.57 0.96 0.19
C PHE A 227 67.34 -0.34 -0.59
N VAL A 228 68.40 -1.10 -0.84
CA VAL A 228 68.32 -2.42 -1.50
C VAL A 228 67.76 -3.44 -0.50
N LEU A 229 66.49 -3.81 -0.65
CA LEU A 229 65.86 -4.88 0.12
C LEU A 229 66.05 -6.22 -0.59
N SER A 230 66.66 -7.20 0.08
CA SER A 230 66.78 -8.56 -0.47
C SER A 230 65.40 -9.19 -0.74
N PRO A 231 65.25 -10.03 -1.78
CA PRO A 231 63.99 -10.69 -2.11
C PRO A 231 63.43 -11.50 -0.93
N PRO A 232 62.10 -11.63 -0.80
CA PRO A 232 61.48 -12.33 0.32
C PRO A 232 61.93 -13.79 0.33
N ARG A 233 62.52 -14.21 1.46
CA ARG A 233 62.80 -15.61 1.76
C ARG A 233 61.45 -16.35 1.77
N SER A 234 61.19 -17.15 0.75
CA SER A 234 59.99 -17.99 0.68
C SER A 234 59.95 -18.87 1.94
N ARG A 235 58.96 -18.67 2.81
CA ARG A 235 58.69 -19.61 3.90
C ARG A 235 58.13 -20.88 3.28
N ALA A 236 59.02 -21.75 2.82
CA ALA A 236 58.70 -23.14 2.59
C ALA A 236 58.10 -23.71 3.89
N SER A 237 56.94 -24.31 3.73
CA SER A 237 56.05 -24.79 4.78
C SER A 237 56.73 -25.82 5.68
N THR A 238 57.04 -25.46 6.93
CA THR A 238 57.14 -26.46 8.01
C THR A 238 55.71 -26.86 8.36
N ARG A 239 55.19 -27.84 7.63
CA ARG A 239 53.94 -28.54 7.93
C ARG A 239 54.16 -29.35 9.21
N ALA A 240 54.04 -28.69 10.36
CA ALA A 240 54.03 -29.34 11.66
C ALA A 240 52.70 -30.08 11.82
N SER A 241 52.83 -31.40 11.97
CA SER A 241 51.80 -32.35 12.39
C SER A 241 50.97 -31.81 13.55
N ALA A 242 49.70 -31.52 13.31
CA ALA A 242 48.69 -31.42 14.36
C ALA A 242 47.74 -32.61 14.14
N GLY A 243 47.87 -33.60 15.01
CA GLY A 243 47.20 -34.89 14.90
C GLY A 243 45.68 -34.79 14.99
N ASP A 244 45.06 -35.73 14.29
CA ASP A 244 43.68 -36.14 14.48
C ASP A 244 43.40 -36.44 15.96
N VAL A 245 42.45 -35.71 16.55
CA VAL A 245 41.72 -36.20 17.73
C VAL A 245 40.28 -36.39 17.31
N LYS A 246 39.97 -37.63 16.93
CA LYS A 246 38.63 -38.16 16.74
C LYS A 246 37.97 -38.27 18.12
N ALA A 247 36.95 -37.47 18.39
CA ALA A 247 36.04 -37.71 19.51
C ALA A 247 34.98 -38.73 19.09
N GLN A 248 34.85 -39.79 19.89
CA GLN A 248 33.74 -40.76 19.88
C GLN A 248 32.49 -40.13 20.50
#